data_AF-A0A838VX23-F1
#
_entry.id   AF-A0A838VX23-F1
#
_cell.length_a   1.000
_cell.length_b   1.000
_cell.length_c   1.000
_cell.angle_alpha   90.00
_cell.angle_beta   90.00
_cell.angle_gamma   90.00
#
_symmetry.space_group_name_H-M   'P 1'
#
loop_
_entity.id
_entity.type
_entity.pdbx_description
1 polymer ?
#
loop_
_entity_poly.entity_id
_entity_poly.type
_entity_poly.pdbx_seq_one_letter_code
_entity_poly.pdbx_strand_id
1 'polypeptide(L)'
;MKNPVSCDPRNKPYKNGKTFEDCKSEARKNTQGLSKEIQSKNEISWNHILEVSDHDEIVYKLTLKYLREMGYDIGNYKVPRVAKISDNNHNNNYSDQKS
;
A
#
# COMPACT_ATOMS: atom_id res chain seq x y z
N MET A 1 -38.67 17.57 10.65
CA MET A 1 -38.13 16.20 10.63
C MET A 1 -36.68 16.29 10.17
N LYS A 2 -35.71 16.04 11.06
CA LYS A 2 -34.28 16.04 10.71
C LYS A 2 -33.91 14.60 10.32
N ASN A 3 -33.63 14.35 9.04
CA ASN A 3 -33.09 13.07 8.60
C ASN A 3 -31.79 12.79 9.37
N PRO A 4 -31.63 11.63 10.02
CA PRO A 4 -30.32 11.26 10.55
C PRO A 4 -29.41 11.08 9.33
N VAL A 5 -28.40 11.94 9.23
CA VAL A 5 -27.30 11.76 8.28
C VAL A 5 -26.73 10.39 8.61
N SER A 6 -27.00 9.41 7.74
CA SER A 6 -26.52 8.05 7.91
C SER A 6 -24.99 8.13 7.97
N CYS A 7 -24.44 8.01 9.17
CA CYS A 7 -23.01 7.85 9.40
C CYS A 7 -22.63 6.43 8.96
N ASP A 8 -22.76 6.11 7.67
CA ASP A 8 -22.16 4.90 7.13
C ASP A 8 -20.64 5.07 7.22
N PRO A 9 -19.93 4.30 8.06
CA PRO A 9 -18.48 4.41 8.18
C PRO A 9 -17.75 4.14 6.85
N ARG A 10 -18.40 3.52 5.85
CA ARG A 10 -17.85 3.34 4.50
C ARG A 10 -17.84 4.63 3.67
N ASN A 11 -18.75 5.56 3.95
CA ASN A 11 -18.93 6.80 3.20
C ASN A 11 -18.33 8.02 3.91
N LYS A 12 -17.50 7.82 4.93
CA LYS A 12 -16.77 8.94 5.52
C LYS A 12 -15.75 9.47 4.50
N PRO A 13 -15.79 10.78 4.17
CA PRO A 13 -14.74 11.38 3.39
C PRO A 13 -13.43 11.33 4.19
N TYR A 14 -12.39 10.77 3.56
CA TYR A 14 -11.00 10.83 3.96
C TYR A 14 -10.38 12.15 3.48
N LYS A 15 -9.06 12.30 3.58
CA LYS A 15 -8.34 13.52 3.23
C LYS A 15 -8.86 14.08 1.89
N ASN A 16 -9.17 15.38 1.87
CA ASN A 16 -9.67 16.11 0.70
C ASN A 16 -11.03 15.63 0.12
N GLY A 17 -11.86 14.91 0.89
CA GLY A 17 -13.19 14.49 0.42
C GLY A 17 -13.22 13.16 -0.33
N LYS A 18 -12.07 12.47 -0.47
CA LYS A 18 -11.98 11.16 -1.13
C LYS A 18 -12.67 10.08 -0.29
N THR A 19 -13.35 9.12 -0.92
CA THR A 19 -13.89 7.95 -0.20
C THR A 19 -12.82 6.86 -0.06
N PHE A 20 -13.08 5.85 0.79
CA PHE A 20 -12.15 4.72 0.92
C PHE A 20 -11.99 3.95 -0.39
N GLU A 21 -13.06 3.83 -1.17
CA GLU A 21 -13.04 3.14 -2.45
C GLU A 21 -12.19 3.90 -3.48
N ASP A 22 -12.18 5.23 -3.42
CA ASP A 22 -11.27 6.04 -4.23
C ASP A 22 -9.81 5.76 -3.87
N CYS A 23 -9.48 5.72 -2.57
CA CYS A 23 -8.14 5.37 -2.09
C CYS A 23 -7.70 3.97 -2.56
N LYS A 24 -8.61 2.98 -2.56
CA LYS A 24 -8.32 1.64 -3.10
C LYS A 24 -8.08 1.66 -4.59
N SER A 25 -8.91 2.39 -5.35
CA SER A 25 -8.79 2.50 -6.80
C SER A 25 -7.45 3.11 -7.19
N GLU A 26 -7.06 4.19 -6.51
CA GLU A 26 -5.77 4.86 -6.68
C GLU A 26 -4.60 3.94 -6.29
N ALA A 27 -4.68 3.30 -5.12
CA ALA A 27 -3.64 2.38 -4.67
C ALA A 27 -3.42 1.21 -5.64
N ARG A 28 -4.49 0.66 -6.23
CA ARG A 28 -4.39 -0.41 -7.25
C ARG A 28 -3.67 0.07 -8.52
N LYS A 29 -3.97 1.28 -8.99
CA LYS A 29 -3.28 1.88 -10.15
C LYS A 29 -1.79 2.09 -9.85
N ASN A 30 -1.48 2.64 -8.68
CA ASN A 30 -0.10 2.85 -8.23
C ASN A 30 0.65 1.52 -8.15
N THR A 31 0.06 0.48 -7.56
CA THR A 31 0.65 -0.87 -7.49
C THR A 31 0.96 -1.44 -8.88
N GLN A 32 0.07 -1.28 -9.86
CA GLN A 32 0.32 -1.74 -11.23
C GLN A 32 1.50 -1.02 -11.89
N GLY A 33 1.60 0.31 -11.70
CA GLY A 33 2.73 1.10 -12.19
C GLY A 33 4.05 0.71 -11.53
N LEU A 34 4.06 0.67 -10.21
CA LEU A 34 5.25 0.34 -9.41
C LEU A 34 5.72 -1.09 -9.63
N SER A 35 4.79 -2.04 -9.84
CA SER A 35 5.13 -3.43 -10.19
C SER A 35 5.97 -3.50 -11.47
N LYS A 36 5.61 -2.72 -12.51
CA LYS A 36 6.40 -2.64 -13.76
C LYS A 36 7.77 -2.00 -13.53
N GLU A 37 7.84 -1.00 -12.64
CA GLU A 37 9.10 -0.35 -12.28
C GLU A 37 10.03 -1.26 -11.49
N ILE A 38 9.52 -1.98 -10.49
CA ILE A 38 10.26 -3.00 -9.75
C ILE A 38 10.72 -4.11 -10.72
N GLN A 39 9.90 -4.42 -11.74
CA GLN A 39 10.28 -5.38 -12.76
C GLN A 39 11.53 -4.98 -13.55
N SER A 40 11.71 -3.69 -13.83
CA SER A 40 12.86 -3.18 -14.59
C SER A 40 14.05 -2.79 -13.70
N LYS A 41 13.82 -2.25 -12.51
CA LYS A 41 14.86 -1.72 -11.60
C LYS A 41 15.24 -2.65 -10.45
N ASN A 42 14.57 -3.81 -10.32
CA ASN A 42 14.64 -4.76 -9.20
C ASN A 42 14.10 -4.26 -7.85
N GLU A 43 14.16 -2.96 -7.59
CA GLU A 43 13.67 -2.34 -6.36
C GLU A 43 13.21 -0.89 -6.55
N ILE A 44 12.45 -0.40 -5.57
CA ILE A 44 12.06 1.01 -5.39
C ILE A 44 12.10 1.39 -3.91
N SER A 45 12.28 2.67 -3.58
CA SER A 45 12.28 3.15 -2.19
C SER A 45 10.86 3.45 -1.67
N TRP A 46 10.67 3.44 -0.34
CA TRP A 46 9.40 3.87 0.26
C TRP A 46 9.10 5.35 0.00
N ASN A 47 10.12 6.20 -0.07
CA ASN A 47 9.93 7.62 -0.39
C ASN A 47 9.31 7.79 -1.79
N HIS A 48 9.78 7.03 -2.77
CA HIS A 48 9.18 7.03 -4.11
C HIS A 48 7.71 6.61 -4.09
N ILE A 49 7.37 5.58 -3.30
CA ILE A 49 5.97 5.16 -3.13
C ILE A 49 5.14 6.26 -2.46
N LEU A 50 5.69 6.97 -1.48
CA LEU A 50 5.03 8.07 -0.80
C LEU A 50 4.76 9.24 -1.76
N GLU A 51 5.71 9.56 -2.64
CA GLU A 51 5.56 10.56 -3.70
C GLU A 51 4.48 10.16 -4.72
N VAL A 52 4.50 8.90 -5.18
CA VAL A 52 3.48 8.35 -6.11
C VAL A 52 2.09 8.30 -5.47
N SER A 53 2.00 8.20 -4.15
CA SER A 53 0.75 8.27 -3.38
C SER A 53 0.33 9.70 -3.00
N ASP A 54 0.97 10.74 -3.53
CA ASP A 54 0.68 12.15 -3.20
C ASP A 54 0.66 12.42 -1.68
N HIS A 55 1.54 11.74 -0.93
CA HIS A 55 1.59 11.81 0.53
C HIS A 55 0.24 11.49 1.21
N ASP A 56 -0.65 10.76 0.55
CA ASP A 56 -1.85 10.18 1.14
C ASP A 56 -1.48 8.89 1.86
N GLU A 57 -1.53 8.92 3.19
CA GLU A 57 -1.14 7.78 4.02
C GLU A 57 -1.97 6.53 3.77
N ILE A 58 -3.25 6.67 3.39
CA ILE A 58 -4.14 5.52 3.16
C ILE A 58 -3.77 4.88 1.83
N VAL A 59 -3.59 5.70 0.79
CA VAL A 59 -3.12 5.22 -0.52
C VAL A 59 -1.76 4.56 -0.37
N TYR A 60 -0.81 5.20 0.34
CA TYR A 60 0.53 4.66 0.60
C TYR A 60 0.48 3.28 1.28
N LYS A 61 -0.28 3.17 2.39
CA LYS A 61 -0.43 1.90 3.14
C LYS A 61 -1.09 0.82 2.29
N LEU A 62 -2.10 1.17 1.50
CA LEU A 62 -2.77 0.24 0.60
C LEU A 62 -1.85 -0.22 -0.54
N THR A 63 -1.05 0.69 -1.12
CA THR A 63 -0.09 0.34 -2.17
C THR A 63 0.97 -0.63 -1.66
N LEU A 64 1.54 -0.40 -0.47
CA LEU A 64 2.46 -1.35 0.16
C LEU A 64 1.80 -2.70 0.45
N LYS A 65 0.56 -2.69 0.95
CA LYS A 65 -0.21 -3.91 1.20
C LYS A 65 -0.40 -4.72 -0.08
N TYR A 66 -0.80 -4.08 -1.17
CA TYR A 66 -1.02 -4.76 -2.45
C TYR A 66 0.28 -5.27 -3.06
N LEU A 67 1.40 -4.55 -2.92
CA LEU A 67 2.71 -5.06 -3.32
C LEU A 67 3.10 -6.30 -2.52
N ARG A 68 2.84 -6.32 -1.20
CA ARG A 68 3.04 -7.52 -0.38
C ARG A 68 2.15 -8.69 -0.83
N GLU A 69 0.88 -8.44 -1.12
CA GLU A 69 -0.05 -9.47 -1.63
C GLU A 69 0.39 -10.04 -2.99
N MET A 70 1.12 -9.25 -3.79
CA MET A 70 1.74 -9.70 -5.05
C MET A 70 3.06 -10.46 -4.86
N GLY A 71 3.55 -10.62 -3.64
CA GLY A 71 4.79 -11.34 -3.34
C GLY A 71 6.07 -10.50 -3.41
N TYR A 72 5.97 -9.17 -3.34
CA TYR A 72 7.15 -8.32 -3.20
C TYR A 72 7.65 -8.28 -1.74
N ASP A 73 8.96 -8.21 -1.55
CA ASP A 73 9.56 -7.88 -0.26
C ASP A 73 9.38 -6.37 -0.03
N ILE A 74 8.58 -5.99 0.96
CA ILE A 74 8.32 -4.58 1.27
C ILE A 74 9.35 -3.95 2.20
N GLY A 75 10.36 -4.69 2.64
CA GLY A 75 11.39 -4.18 3.54
C GLY A 75 10.87 -3.85 4.94
N ASN A 76 11.61 -3.01 5.65
CA ASN A 76 11.29 -2.57 7.02
C ASN A 76 11.90 -1.20 7.31
N TYR A 77 11.73 -0.67 8.53
CA TYR A 77 12.23 0.67 8.88
C TYR A 77 13.76 0.84 8.75
N LYS A 78 14.54 -0.25 8.81
CA LYS A 78 16.00 -0.23 8.59
C LYS A 78 16.35 -0.28 7.10
N VAL A 79 15.48 -0.88 6.28
CA VAL A 79 15.65 -1.04 4.83
C VAL A 79 14.33 -0.69 4.13
N PRO A 80 13.99 0.62 4.01
CA PRO A 80 12.69 1.07 3.51
C PRO A 80 12.63 1.04 1.97
N ARG A 81 12.65 -0.17 1.42
CA ARG A 81 12.56 -0.45 -0.02
C ARG A 81 11.56 -1.56 -0.30
N VAL A 82 11.01 -1.57 -1.51
CA VAL A 82 10.25 -2.69 -2.05
C VAL A 82 11.06 -3.34 -3.16
N ALA A 83 11.30 -4.64 -3.08
CA ALA A 83 12.10 -5.40 -4.03
C ALA A 83 11.41 -6.70 -4.46
N LYS A 84 11.85 -7.26 -5.59
CA LYS A 84 11.51 -8.65 -5.93
C LYS A 84 12.08 -9.58 -4.87
N ILE A 85 11.29 -10.54 -4.41
CA ILE A 85 11.84 -11.70 -3.70
C ILE A 85 12.61 -12.50 -4.77
N SER A 86 13.94 -12.40 -4.77
CA SER A 86 14.76 -13.35 -5.53
C SER A 86 14.66 -14.72 -4.85
N ASP A 87 14.51 -15.79 -5.63
CA ASP A 87 14.20 -17.17 -5.21
C ASP A 87 15.15 -17.80 -4.17
N ASN A 88 16.19 -17.11 -3.71
CA ASN A 88 17.20 -17.62 -2.78
C ASN A 88 17.02 -17.25 -1.30
N ASN A 89 15.92 -16.60 -0.90
CA ASN A 89 15.68 -16.28 0.52
C ASN A 89 14.24 -16.64 0.97
N HIS A 90 13.86 -17.91 0.78
CA HIS A 90 12.82 -18.52 1.62
C HIS A 90 13.46 -18.89 2.96
N ASN A 91 13.56 -17.95 3.90
CA ASN A 91 13.63 -18.29 5.31
C ASN A 91 13.29 -17.08 6.19
N ASN A 92 12.31 -17.32 7.07
CA ASN A 92 12.08 -16.71 8.37
C ASN A 92 11.07 -15.55 8.50
N ASN A 93 9.91 -15.97 9.03
CA ASN A 93 9.21 -15.36 10.16
C ASN A 93 8.20 -14.25 9.86
N TYR A 94 6.97 -14.69 9.54
CA TYR A 94 5.73 -13.99 9.91
C TYR A 94 4.71 -15.00 10.47
N SER A 95 5.14 -15.78 11.44
CA SER A 95 4.28 -16.50 12.37
C SER A 95 4.81 -16.22 13.76
N ASP A 96 4.15 -15.30 14.46
CA ASP A 96 4.09 -15.18 15.93
C ASP A 96 3.91 -13.72 16.33
N GLN A 97 2.67 -13.22 16.26
CA GLN A 97 2.11 -12.26 17.23
C GLN A 97 0.58 -12.40 17.23
N LYS A 98 0.09 -13.50 17.81
CA LYS A 98 -1.23 -13.58 18.47
C LYS A 98 -1.04 -14.35 19.76
N SER A 99 -0.77 -13.63 20.84
CA SER A 99 -1.08 -14.07 22.21
C SER A 99 -2.50 -13.63 22.55
#